data_AF-B4M9Q5-F1
#
_entry.id   AF-B4M9Q5-F1
#
_cell.length_a   1.000
_cell.length_b   1.000
_cell.length_c   1.000
_cell.angle_alpha   90.00
_cell.angle_beta   90.00
_cell.angle_gamma   90.00
#
_symmetry.space_group_name_H-M   'P 1'
#
loop_
_entity.id
_entity.type
_entity.pdbx_description
1 polymer ?
#
loop_
_entity_poly.entity_id
_entity_poly.type
_entity_poly.pdbx_seq_one_letter_code
_entity_poly.pdbx_strand_id
1 'polypeptide(L)'
;MPVRGDFNVLKFETYEEYLRSFTRIEEYRYLGNKRIINALVKLGYRTNATIYEEEEFYAVKKNLLDLINPKSIITTLFSCYLKGKDPALVALAEREERNMQKKLSTIIFIQMRQCSGFDTSGYIDYADSLRACSLHMLGATNWRLVFEERILLQPNRTHLSFYDWHSGTVHFNHSDNYEVMRFGTSLTFKHKGDHKIIPVTMVDSPHKDNVKRTFIRSPLYGCIILYDHIVRKPS
;
A
#
# COMPACT_ATOMS: atom_id res chain seq x y z
N MET A 1 -3.18 -13.60 -24.46
CA MET A 1 -1.87 -14.04 -23.93
C MET A 1 -1.44 -13.05 -22.86
N PRO A 2 -0.92 -13.48 -21.70
CA PRO A 2 -0.49 -12.55 -20.66
C PRO A 2 0.77 -11.83 -21.16
N VAL A 3 0.76 -10.50 -21.11
CA VAL A 3 1.94 -9.67 -21.39
C VAL A 3 2.98 -10.01 -20.31
N ARG A 4 3.90 -10.93 -20.60
CA ARG A 4 5.12 -11.12 -19.79
C ARG A 4 5.94 -9.86 -19.96
N GLY A 5 5.76 -8.90 -19.05
CA GLY A 5 6.57 -7.69 -19.01
C GLY A 5 8.04 -8.06 -18.80
N ASP A 6 8.93 -7.59 -19.67
CA ASP A 6 10.36 -7.79 -19.51
C ASP A 6 10.90 -6.85 -18.42
N PHE A 7 10.77 -7.27 -17.15
CA PHE A 7 11.23 -6.51 -15.99
C PHE A 7 12.74 -6.23 -16.01
N ASN A 8 13.51 -6.89 -16.88
CA ASN A 8 14.93 -6.61 -17.04
C ASN A 8 15.19 -5.16 -17.52
N VAL A 9 14.25 -4.59 -18.27
CA VAL A 9 14.28 -3.20 -18.77
C VAL A 9 14.42 -2.18 -17.64
N LEU A 10 13.88 -2.47 -16.45
CA LEU A 10 13.90 -1.56 -15.31
C LEU A 10 15.29 -1.38 -14.68
N LYS A 11 16.23 -2.28 -14.96
CA LYS A 11 17.60 -2.21 -14.41
C LYS A 11 18.44 -1.10 -15.05
N PHE A 12 18.05 -0.63 -16.24
CA PHE A 12 18.81 0.32 -17.03
C PHE A 12 18.19 1.71 -16.92
N GLU A 13 18.98 2.74 -16.64
CA GLU A 13 18.48 4.11 -16.53
C GLU A 13 18.19 4.72 -17.91
N THR A 14 19.08 4.46 -18.86
CA THR A 14 19.05 5.03 -20.22
C THR A 14 19.02 3.94 -21.29
N TYR A 15 18.53 4.30 -22.48
CA TYR A 15 18.55 3.38 -23.63
C TYR A 15 19.97 2.98 -24.04
N GLU A 16 20.95 3.88 -23.88
CA GLU A 16 22.36 3.58 -24.17
C GLU A 16 22.94 2.50 -23.26
N GLU A 17 22.57 2.51 -21.97
CA GLU A 17 22.97 1.49 -21.01
C GLU A 17 22.35 0.13 -21.32
N TYR A 18 21.08 0.13 -21.74
CA TYR A 18 20.40 -1.06 -22.24
C TYR A 18 21.11 -1.65 -23.47
N LEU A 19 21.44 -0.83 -24.47
CA LEU A 19 22.20 -1.29 -25.64
C LEU A 19 23.58 -1.82 -25.26
N ARG A 20 24.26 -1.16 -24.32
CA ARG A 20 25.58 -1.57 -23.84
C ARG A 20 25.54 -2.95 -23.18
N SER A 21 24.43 -3.34 -22.56
CA SER A 21 24.27 -4.67 -21.96
C SER A 21 24.39 -5.83 -22.97
N PHE A 22 24.16 -5.56 -24.26
CA PHE A 22 24.31 -6.52 -25.35
C PHE A 22 25.68 -6.46 -26.06
N THR A 23 26.60 -5.61 -25.59
CA THR A 23 27.92 -5.40 -26.20
C THR A 23 29.05 -5.93 -25.33
N ARG A 24 30.14 -6.39 -25.95
CA ARG A 24 31.36 -6.81 -25.25
C ARG A 24 32.43 -5.72 -25.29
N ILE A 25 33.30 -5.70 -24.29
CA ILE A 25 34.41 -4.74 -24.18
C ILE A 25 35.37 -4.84 -25.39
N GLU A 26 35.57 -6.05 -25.92
CA GLU A 26 36.41 -6.33 -27.09
C GLU A 26 35.96 -5.56 -28.33
N GLU A 27 34.66 -5.37 -28.51
CA GLU A 27 34.10 -4.77 -29.72
C GLU A 27 34.34 -3.27 -29.76
N TYR A 28 34.35 -2.62 -28.59
CA TYR A 28 34.81 -1.24 -28.48
C TYR A 28 36.30 -1.10 -28.81
N ARG A 29 37.11 -2.14 -28.57
CA ARG A 29 38.54 -2.15 -28.93
C ARG A 29 38.75 -2.33 -30.43
N TYR A 30 37.96 -3.17 -31.09
CA TYR A 30 38.15 -3.49 -32.51
C TYR A 30 37.41 -2.55 -33.48
N LEU A 31 36.19 -2.13 -33.16
CA LEU A 31 35.37 -1.30 -34.05
C LEU A 31 35.55 0.20 -33.79
N GLY A 32 35.99 0.59 -32.58
CA GLY A 32 36.33 1.96 -32.18
C GLY A 32 35.19 2.98 -32.19
N ASN A 33 34.11 2.73 -32.92
CA ASN A 33 32.99 3.64 -33.13
C ASN A 33 31.71 3.09 -32.50
N LYS A 34 31.26 3.76 -31.44
CA LYS A 34 30.03 3.42 -30.69
C LYS A 34 28.78 3.37 -31.58
N ARG A 35 28.69 4.23 -32.60
CA ARG A 35 27.52 4.29 -33.49
C ARG A 35 27.37 3.02 -34.34
N ILE A 36 28.50 2.50 -34.83
CA ILE A 36 28.53 1.28 -35.65
C ILE A 36 28.18 0.07 -34.77
N ILE A 37 28.71 0.03 -33.55
CA ILE A 37 28.42 -1.03 -32.59
C ILE A 37 26.92 -1.06 -32.24
N ASN A 38 26.33 0.09 -31.93
CA ASN A 38 24.90 0.19 -31.62
C ASN A 38 24.02 -0.20 -32.82
N ALA A 39 24.38 0.20 -34.04
CA ALA A 39 23.66 -0.21 -35.24
C ALA A 39 23.70 -1.74 -35.44
N LEU A 40 24.86 -2.36 -35.18
CA LEU A 40 25.03 -3.80 -35.34
C LEU A 40 24.26 -4.60 -34.27
N VAL A 41 24.15 -4.07 -33.06
CA VAL A 41 23.28 -4.61 -32.00
C VAL A 41 21.82 -4.55 -32.44
N LYS A 42 21.32 -3.38 -32.88
CA LYS A 42 19.93 -3.21 -33.34
C LYS A 42 19.53 -4.16 -34.47
N LEU A 43 20.46 -4.48 -35.36
CA LEU A 43 20.23 -5.41 -36.47
C LEU A 43 20.09 -6.88 -36.02
N GLY A 44 20.27 -7.19 -34.73
CA GLY A 44 19.96 -8.52 -34.17
C GLY A 44 20.96 -9.62 -34.54
N TYR A 45 22.07 -9.30 -35.22
CA TYR A 45 23.07 -10.29 -35.66
C TYR A 45 23.78 -11.06 -34.53
N ARG A 46 23.62 -10.64 -33.27
CA ARG A 46 24.34 -11.19 -32.11
C ARG A 46 23.47 -11.94 -31.10
N THR A 47 22.17 -11.70 -31.08
CA THR A 47 21.26 -12.25 -30.08
C THR A 47 19.92 -12.58 -30.71
N ASN A 48 19.36 -13.74 -30.38
CA ASN A 48 18.03 -14.14 -30.83
C ASN A 48 16.89 -13.39 -30.11
N ALA A 49 17.23 -12.39 -29.29
CA ALA A 49 16.30 -11.55 -28.57
C ALA A 49 15.94 -10.34 -29.43
N THR A 50 14.64 -10.05 -29.52
CA THR A 50 14.13 -8.80 -30.12
C THR A 50 14.56 -7.64 -29.25
N ILE A 51 15.40 -6.75 -29.78
CA ILE A 51 15.86 -5.55 -29.09
C ILE A 51 14.81 -4.46 -29.30
N TYR A 52 14.38 -3.82 -28.22
CA TYR A 52 13.44 -2.70 -28.30
C TYR A 52 14.07 -1.50 -29.00
N GLU A 53 13.29 -0.82 -29.82
CA GLU A 53 13.66 0.52 -30.27
C GLU A 53 13.61 1.51 -29.09
N GLU A 54 14.24 2.67 -29.25
CA GLU A 54 14.38 3.66 -28.17
C GLU A 54 13.01 4.08 -27.60
N GLU A 55 12.06 4.37 -28.48
CA GLU A 55 10.68 4.74 -28.10
C GLU A 55 9.97 3.60 -27.37
N GLU A 56 10.13 2.37 -27.86
CA GLU A 56 9.54 1.17 -27.26
C GLU A 56 10.15 0.87 -25.89
N PHE A 57 11.47 1.03 -25.74
CA PHE A 57 12.17 0.87 -24.47
C PHE A 57 11.59 1.81 -23.41
N TYR A 58 11.46 3.10 -23.73
CA TYR A 58 10.88 4.07 -22.79
C TYR A 58 9.39 3.82 -22.54
N ALA A 59 8.62 3.39 -23.55
CA ALA A 59 7.22 3.03 -23.39
C ALA A 59 7.02 1.81 -22.47
N VAL A 60 7.78 0.74 -22.70
CA VAL A 60 7.77 -0.48 -21.87
C VAL A 60 8.25 -0.15 -20.46
N LYS A 61 9.34 0.60 -20.32
CA LYS A 61 9.85 1.04 -19.01
C LYS A 61 8.81 1.86 -18.24
N LYS A 62 8.15 2.81 -18.89
CA LYS A 62 7.08 3.61 -18.30
C LYS A 62 5.89 2.75 -17.88
N ASN A 63 5.41 1.87 -18.74
CA ASN A 63 4.29 0.97 -18.44
C ASN A 63 4.61 0.03 -17.26
N LEU A 64 5.85 -0.49 -17.19
CA LEU A 64 6.29 -1.31 -16.06
C LEU A 64 6.42 -0.50 -14.77
N LEU A 65 6.90 0.75 -14.84
CA LEU A 65 6.94 1.66 -13.69
C LEU A 65 5.53 2.02 -13.21
N ASP A 66 4.59 2.26 -14.11
CA ASP A 66 3.19 2.53 -13.79
C ASP A 66 2.48 1.28 -13.23
N LEU A 67 2.90 0.07 -13.64
CA LEU A 67 2.42 -1.19 -13.07
C LEU A 67 2.97 -1.46 -11.66
N ILE A 68 4.25 -1.14 -11.43
CA ILE A 68 4.93 -1.32 -10.13
C ILE A 68 4.52 -0.22 -9.14
N ASN A 69 4.31 0.99 -9.64
CA ASN A 69 3.89 2.14 -8.87
C ASN A 69 2.63 2.75 -9.52
N PRO A 70 1.47 2.06 -9.42
CA PRO A 70 0.24 2.64 -9.87
C PRO A 70 0.04 3.91 -9.08
N LYS A 71 0.18 5.06 -9.74
CA LYS A 71 -0.28 6.35 -9.22
C LYS A 71 -1.79 6.21 -9.10
N SER A 72 -2.24 5.65 -7.99
CA SER A 72 -3.65 5.46 -7.68
C SER A 72 -4.24 6.84 -7.46
N ILE A 73 -4.60 7.52 -8.54
CA ILE A 73 -5.54 8.62 -8.48
C ILE A 73 -6.88 7.94 -8.27
N ILE A 74 -7.18 7.60 -7.02
CA ILE A 74 -8.53 7.21 -6.60
C ILE A 74 -9.37 8.47 -6.81
N THR A 75 -10.03 8.55 -7.95
CA THR A 75 -10.89 9.68 -8.32
C THR A 75 -12.23 9.62 -7.61
N THR A 76 -12.67 8.43 -7.19
CA THR A 76 -13.95 8.20 -6.48
C THR A 76 -13.71 7.65 -5.09
N LEU A 77 -14.18 8.38 -4.09
CA LEU A 77 -14.22 7.95 -2.69
C LEU A 77 -15.30 6.87 -2.48
N PHE A 78 -15.03 5.84 -1.69
CA PHE A 78 -15.98 4.79 -1.35
C PHE A 78 -17.12 5.27 -0.43
N SER A 79 -16.89 6.34 0.34
CA SER A 79 -17.90 6.99 1.18
C SER A 79 -19.12 7.50 0.41
N CYS A 80 -19.03 7.70 -0.92
CA CYS A 80 -20.20 8.05 -1.73
C CYS A 80 -21.28 6.95 -1.74
N TYR A 81 -20.91 5.71 -1.38
CA TYR A 81 -21.83 4.59 -1.26
C TYR A 81 -22.44 4.44 0.14
N LEU A 82 -22.14 5.35 1.08
CA LEU A 82 -22.71 5.34 2.43
C LEU A 82 -24.23 5.52 2.35
N LYS A 83 -24.98 4.48 2.77
CA LYS A 83 -26.45 4.49 2.75
C LYS A 83 -27.09 4.63 4.12
N GLY A 84 -26.47 4.06 5.15
CA GLY A 84 -27.01 4.10 6.50
C GLY A 84 -26.45 5.25 7.35
N LYS A 85 -26.75 5.18 8.64
CA LYS A 85 -26.43 6.22 9.63
C LYS A 85 -25.58 5.67 10.79
N ASP A 86 -24.92 4.53 10.60
CA ASP A 86 -24.06 3.98 11.62
C ASP A 86 -22.92 4.97 11.95
N PRO A 87 -22.75 5.36 13.23
CA PRO A 87 -21.77 6.39 13.61
C PRO A 87 -20.32 6.04 13.23
N ALA A 88 -19.96 4.76 13.22
CA ALA A 88 -18.62 4.35 12.85
C ALA A 88 -18.39 4.49 11.34
N LEU A 89 -19.35 4.08 10.51
CA LEU A 89 -19.24 4.27 9.06
C LEU A 89 -19.24 5.75 8.67
N VAL A 90 -20.08 6.59 9.32
CA VAL A 90 -20.06 8.04 9.12
C VAL A 90 -18.69 8.62 9.47
N ALA A 91 -18.13 8.24 10.62
CA ALA A 91 -16.82 8.73 11.04
C ALA A 91 -15.67 8.28 10.13
N LEU A 92 -15.75 7.09 9.54
CA LEU A 92 -14.79 6.62 8.54
C LEU A 92 -14.95 7.41 7.23
N ALA A 93 -16.18 7.63 6.77
CA ALA A 93 -16.46 8.44 5.58
C ALA A 93 -15.89 9.86 5.68
N GLU A 94 -16.07 10.54 6.82
CA GLU A 94 -15.51 11.88 7.08
C GLU A 94 -13.97 11.94 7.02
N ARG A 95 -13.30 10.80 7.21
CA ARG A 95 -11.83 10.69 7.24
C ARG A 95 -11.24 10.24 5.92
N GLU A 96 -12.03 9.64 5.04
CA GLU A 96 -11.56 8.98 3.82
C GLU A 96 -10.74 9.93 2.95
N GLU A 97 -11.30 11.09 2.60
CA GLU A 97 -10.63 12.03 1.70
C GLU A 97 -9.27 12.49 2.25
N ARG A 98 -9.20 12.82 3.54
CA ARG A 98 -7.96 13.31 4.17
C ARG A 98 -6.91 12.20 4.30
N ASN A 99 -7.34 10.95 4.50
CA ASN A 99 -6.46 9.77 4.47
C ASN A 99 -5.91 9.53 3.07
N MET A 100 -6.77 9.60 2.05
CA MET A 100 -6.36 9.47 0.65
C MET A 100 -5.38 10.55 0.20
N GLN A 101 -5.56 11.78 0.70
CA GLN A 101 -4.65 12.91 0.45
C GLN A 101 -3.39 12.90 1.32
N LYS A 102 -3.19 11.89 2.19
CA LYS A 102 -2.08 11.80 3.15
C LYS A 102 -1.92 13.03 4.06
N LYS A 103 -3.04 13.70 4.38
CA LYS A 103 -3.09 14.80 5.37
C LYS A 103 -3.43 14.28 6.76
N LEU A 104 -4.18 13.18 6.79
CA LEU A 104 -4.54 12.42 7.98
C LEU A 104 -4.05 10.99 7.77
N SER A 105 -3.66 10.32 8.84
CA SER A 105 -3.37 8.90 8.84
C SER A 105 -4.14 8.28 10.00
N THR A 106 -5.10 7.42 9.67
CA THR A 106 -6.03 6.84 10.64
C THR A 106 -5.77 5.34 10.78
N ILE A 107 -5.54 4.89 12.02
CA ILE A 107 -5.56 3.47 12.37
C ILE A 107 -6.92 3.16 13.00
N ILE A 108 -7.58 2.12 12.49
CA ILE A 108 -8.86 1.62 12.99
C ILE A 108 -8.58 0.43 13.90
N PHE A 109 -9.05 0.48 15.14
CA PHE A 109 -9.15 -0.71 15.97
C PHE A 109 -10.60 -1.19 16.02
N ILE A 110 -10.76 -2.48 15.78
CA ILE A 110 -12.06 -3.16 15.80
C ILE A 110 -11.93 -4.52 16.47
N GLN A 111 -12.96 -4.91 17.21
CA GLN A 111 -13.13 -6.26 17.77
C GLN A 111 -14.52 -6.76 17.38
N MET A 112 -14.55 -7.91 16.71
CA MET A 112 -15.76 -8.50 16.15
C MET A 112 -16.03 -9.86 16.74
N ARG A 113 -17.26 -10.07 17.21
CA ARG A 113 -17.80 -11.38 17.58
C ARG A 113 -18.04 -12.19 16.32
N GLN A 114 -17.43 -13.37 16.21
CA GLN A 114 -17.72 -14.29 15.12
C GLN A 114 -18.94 -15.17 15.44
N CYS A 115 -19.54 -15.75 14.41
CA CYS A 115 -20.64 -16.71 14.56
C CYS A 115 -20.24 -17.95 15.37
N SER A 116 -18.94 -18.29 15.39
CA SER A 116 -18.37 -19.37 16.22
C SER A 116 -18.41 -19.06 17.73
N GLY A 117 -18.73 -17.82 18.12
CA GLY A 117 -18.75 -17.36 19.50
C GLY A 117 -17.43 -16.78 20.00
N PHE A 118 -16.34 -16.92 19.23
CA PHE A 118 -15.04 -16.32 19.54
C PHE A 118 -14.86 -14.96 18.86
N ASP A 119 -14.00 -14.13 19.44
CA ASP A 119 -13.74 -12.79 18.91
C ASP A 119 -12.53 -12.78 17.99
N THR A 120 -12.51 -11.84 17.08
CA THR A 120 -11.30 -11.42 16.38
C THR A 120 -11.13 -9.92 16.51
N SER A 121 -9.91 -9.48 16.79
CA SER A 121 -9.59 -8.05 16.89
C SER A 121 -8.38 -7.69 16.07
N GLY A 122 -8.28 -6.43 15.63
CA GLY A 122 -7.13 -5.99 14.86
C GLY A 122 -7.03 -4.49 14.70
N TYR A 123 -5.81 -4.06 14.39
CA TYR A 123 -5.52 -2.69 13.95
C TYR A 123 -5.41 -2.67 12.42
N ILE A 124 -6.10 -1.74 11.77
CA ILE A 124 -6.19 -1.61 10.31
C ILE A 124 -5.65 -0.24 9.94
N ASP A 125 -4.70 -0.19 9.01
CA ASP A 125 -4.34 1.06 8.34
C ASP A 125 -5.44 1.41 7.34
N TYR A 126 -6.16 2.50 7.59
CA TYR A 126 -7.33 2.84 6.80
C TYR A 126 -6.96 3.19 5.35
N ALA A 127 -5.94 4.04 5.16
CA ALA A 127 -5.50 4.47 3.83
C ALA A 127 -4.96 3.29 3.01
N ASP A 128 -4.18 2.41 3.63
CA ASP A 128 -3.65 1.20 2.99
C ASP A 128 -4.77 0.24 2.59
N SER A 129 -5.76 0.02 3.47
CA SER A 129 -6.92 -0.84 3.19
C SER A 129 -7.77 -0.30 2.04
N LEU A 130 -8.01 1.02 1.97
CA LEU A 130 -8.73 1.67 0.87
C LEU A 130 -7.98 1.49 -0.45
N ARG A 131 -6.67 1.69 -0.44
CA ARG A 131 -5.81 1.50 -1.62
C ARG A 131 -5.82 0.05 -2.09
N ALA A 132 -5.70 -0.91 -1.18
CA ALA A 132 -5.76 -2.34 -1.49
C ALA A 132 -7.09 -2.72 -2.18
N CYS A 133 -8.21 -2.15 -1.70
CA CYS A 133 -9.52 -2.33 -2.34
C CYS A 133 -9.57 -1.72 -3.74
N SER A 134 -9.08 -0.49 -3.92
CA SER A 134 -9.05 0.18 -5.22
C SER A 134 -8.17 -0.53 -6.24
N LEU A 135 -7.11 -1.20 -5.79
CA LEU A 135 -6.21 -1.98 -6.64
C LEU A 135 -6.70 -3.43 -6.84
N HIS A 136 -7.89 -3.76 -6.35
CA HIS A 136 -8.48 -5.11 -6.42
C HIS A 136 -7.53 -6.20 -5.91
N MET A 137 -6.76 -5.90 -4.86
CA MET A 137 -5.85 -6.86 -4.27
C MET A 137 -6.61 -8.05 -3.69
N LEU A 138 -6.04 -9.26 -3.84
CA LEU A 138 -6.64 -10.46 -3.29
C LEU A 138 -6.72 -10.37 -1.76
N GLY A 139 -7.90 -10.62 -1.20
CA GLY A 139 -8.14 -10.53 0.24
C GLY A 139 -8.36 -9.10 0.77
N ALA A 140 -8.40 -8.09 -0.09
CA ALA A 140 -8.72 -6.73 0.32
C ALA A 140 -10.18 -6.59 0.80
N THR A 141 -10.38 -5.73 1.78
CA THR A 141 -11.72 -5.36 2.27
C THR A 141 -12.48 -4.65 1.16
N ASN A 142 -13.68 -5.13 0.81
CA ASN A 142 -14.53 -4.47 -0.17
C ASN A 142 -15.22 -3.26 0.47
N TRP A 143 -14.57 -2.10 0.44
CA TRP A 143 -15.05 -0.88 1.09
C TRP A 143 -16.39 -0.37 0.54
N ARG A 144 -16.69 -0.61 -0.74
CA ARG A 144 -18.02 -0.30 -1.30
C ARG A 144 -19.11 -1.07 -0.55
N LEU A 145 -18.94 -2.38 -0.39
CA LEU A 145 -19.94 -3.20 0.30
C LEU A 145 -20.02 -2.89 1.80
N VAL A 146 -18.91 -2.46 2.42
CA VAL A 146 -18.89 -1.99 3.81
C VAL A 146 -19.72 -0.72 3.96
N PHE A 147 -19.52 0.29 3.11
CA PHE A 147 -20.30 1.54 3.14
C PHE A 147 -21.76 1.35 2.73
N GLU A 148 -22.06 0.37 1.87
CA GLU A 148 -23.44 -0.04 1.56
C GLU A 148 -24.09 -0.86 2.70
N GLU A 149 -23.38 -1.13 3.81
CA GLU A 149 -23.83 -1.96 4.94
C GLU A 149 -24.22 -3.40 4.53
N ARG A 150 -23.68 -3.89 3.41
CA ARG A 150 -23.92 -5.26 2.92
C ARG A 150 -23.00 -6.29 3.56
N ILE A 151 -21.81 -5.85 3.97
CA ILE A 151 -20.86 -6.63 4.75
C ILE A 151 -20.35 -5.79 5.91
N LEU A 152 -19.97 -6.44 7.00
CA LEU A 152 -19.29 -5.79 8.11
C LEU A 152 -17.78 -5.71 7.84
N LEU A 153 -17.16 -4.60 8.25
CA LEU A 153 -15.71 -4.53 8.37
C LEU A 153 -15.21 -5.60 9.34
N GLN A 154 -14.26 -6.41 8.90
CA GLN A 154 -13.65 -7.48 9.69
C GLN A 154 -12.12 -7.32 9.72
N PRO A 155 -11.46 -7.53 10.87
CA PRO A 155 -10.01 -7.61 10.90
C PRO A 155 -9.55 -8.89 10.19
N ASN A 156 -8.44 -8.83 9.45
CA ASN A 156 -7.87 -9.97 8.74
C ASN A 156 -6.35 -10.05 9.00
N ARG A 157 -5.73 -11.15 8.58
CA ARG A 157 -4.31 -11.44 8.83
C ARG A 157 -3.33 -10.54 8.08
N THR A 158 -3.78 -9.73 7.11
CA THR A 158 -2.91 -8.81 6.35
C THR A 158 -2.90 -7.41 6.94
N HIS A 159 -3.79 -7.09 7.87
CA HIS A 159 -3.82 -5.80 8.56
C HIS A 159 -2.62 -5.62 9.52
N LEU A 160 -2.46 -4.39 10.05
CA LEU A 160 -1.34 -4.03 10.93
C LEU A 160 -1.21 -4.98 12.13
N SER A 161 -2.35 -5.39 12.68
CA SER A 161 -2.40 -6.55 13.54
C SER A 161 -3.68 -7.33 13.36
N PHE A 162 -3.60 -8.60 13.70
CA PHE A 162 -4.75 -9.49 13.84
C PHE A 162 -4.54 -10.39 15.04
N TYR A 163 -5.58 -10.51 15.86
CA TYR A 163 -5.60 -11.38 17.02
C TYR A 163 -6.87 -12.22 16.98
N ASP A 164 -6.68 -13.53 16.98
CA ASP A 164 -7.74 -14.52 17.08
C ASP A 164 -7.85 -14.97 18.54
N TRP A 165 -8.98 -14.62 19.18
CA TRP A 165 -9.22 -14.93 20.59
C TRP A 165 -9.49 -16.42 20.82
N HIS A 166 -9.84 -17.18 19.78
CA HIS A 166 -10.03 -18.63 19.91
C HIS A 166 -8.69 -19.36 20.06
N SER A 167 -7.76 -19.09 19.15
CA SER A 167 -6.46 -19.76 19.10
C SER A 167 -5.37 -19.05 19.91
N GLY A 168 -5.61 -17.79 20.30
CA GLY A 168 -4.59 -16.92 20.90
C GLY A 168 -3.52 -16.48 19.89
N THR A 169 -3.74 -16.69 18.59
CA THR A 169 -2.75 -16.39 17.55
C THR A 169 -2.72 -14.90 17.25
N VAL A 170 -1.51 -14.34 17.18
CA VAL A 170 -1.29 -12.94 16.83
C VAL A 170 -0.44 -12.79 15.57
N HIS A 171 -0.86 -11.90 14.68
CA HIS A 171 -0.13 -11.50 13.48
C HIS A 171 0.14 -10.00 13.53
N PHE A 172 1.29 -9.60 13.01
CA PHE A 172 1.69 -8.20 12.87
C PHE A 172 2.31 -7.99 11.50
N ASN A 173 1.88 -6.95 10.81
CA ASN A 173 2.36 -6.64 9.47
C ASN A 173 2.65 -5.15 9.34
N HIS A 174 3.74 -4.80 8.67
CA HIS A 174 3.96 -3.42 8.26
C HIS A 174 3.03 -3.10 7.08
N SER A 175 2.49 -1.87 7.04
CA SER A 175 1.78 -1.34 5.86
C SER A 175 2.68 -0.35 5.11
N ASP A 176 2.19 0.22 4.02
CA ASP A 176 2.92 1.29 3.32
C ASP A 176 3.06 2.57 4.16
N ASN A 177 2.15 2.82 5.10
CA ASN A 177 2.20 4.03 5.94
C ASN A 177 2.78 3.77 7.33
N TYR A 178 2.78 2.54 7.84
CA TYR A 178 3.16 2.24 9.21
C TYR A 178 4.16 1.09 9.33
N GLU A 179 5.10 1.28 10.25
CA GLU A 179 5.96 0.25 10.78
C GLU A 179 5.41 -0.19 12.16
N VAL A 180 5.16 -1.49 12.33
CA VAL A 180 4.73 -2.03 13.63
C VAL A 180 5.93 -2.13 14.56
N MET A 181 5.85 -1.46 15.70
CA MET A 181 6.89 -1.43 16.72
C MET A 181 6.36 -2.10 18.00
N ARG A 182 7.19 -2.91 18.64
CA ARG A 182 6.91 -3.42 19.99
C ARG A 182 7.83 -2.73 20.98
N PHE A 183 7.25 -1.96 21.90
CA PHE A 183 7.98 -1.36 23.02
C PHE A 183 7.54 -2.07 24.30
N GLY A 184 8.34 -3.04 24.75
CA GLY A 184 8.00 -3.89 25.89
C GLY A 184 6.71 -4.69 25.63
N THR A 185 5.71 -4.51 26.50
CA THR A 185 4.38 -5.13 26.38
C THR A 185 3.39 -4.32 25.55
N SER A 186 3.78 -3.12 25.11
CA SER A 186 2.90 -2.16 24.43
C SER A 186 3.07 -2.22 22.92
N LEU A 187 1.96 -2.44 22.21
CA LEU A 187 1.91 -2.29 20.75
C LEU A 187 1.93 -0.81 20.39
N THR A 188 2.79 -0.45 19.44
CA THR A 188 2.95 0.93 18.97
C THR A 188 3.18 0.91 17.46
N PHE A 189 2.80 1.97 16.77
CA PHE A 189 3.09 2.11 15.34
C PHE A 189 4.02 3.29 15.12
N LYS A 190 4.87 3.23 14.10
CA LYS A 190 5.67 4.36 13.65
C LYS A 190 5.20 4.72 12.25
N HIS A 191 4.72 5.94 12.07
CA HIS A 191 4.34 6.43 10.75
C HIS A 191 5.59 6.61 9.89
N LYS A 192 5.60 6.05 8.69
CA LYS A 192 6.78 6.00 7.81
C LYS A 192 7.10 7.36 7.18
N GLY A 193 6.10 8.21 6.96
CA GLY A 193 6.27 9.49 6.26
C GLY A 193 7.00 10.57 7.06
N ASP A 194 6.77 10.65 8.38
CA ASP A 194 7.34 11.67 9.26
C ASP A 194 8.01 11.07 10.51
N HIS A 195 8.13 9.74 10.55
CA HIS A 195 8.75 8.96 11.62
C HIS A 195 8.15 9.16 13.01
N LYS A 196 6.92 9.69 13.11
CA LYS A 196 6.24 9.88 14.40
C LYS A 196 5.73 8.57 14.96
N ILE A 197 5.88 8.43 16.28
CA ILE A 197 5.41 7.27 17.03
C ILE A 197 3.95 7.51 17.41
N ILE A 198 3.10 6.53 17.10
CA ILE A 198 1.66 6.50 17.29
C ILE A 198 1.34 5.42 18.35
N PRO A 199 1.22 5.81 19.63
CA PRO A 199 0.83 4.88 20.69
C PRO A 199 -0.65 4.51 20.57
N VAL A 200 -0.98 3.23 20.72
CA VAL A 200 -2.38 2.75 20.71
C VAL A 200 -2.87 2.28 22.07
N THR A 201 -2.00 2.32 23.09
CA THR A 201 -2.33 1.89 24.44
C THR A 201 -3.02 2.98 25.24
N MET A 202 -3.64 2.56 26.36
CA MET A 202 -4.26 3.49 27.32
C MET A 202 -3.27 4.03 28.35
N VAL A 203 -2.04 3.53 28.35
CA VAL A 203 -0.98 3.97 29.27
C VAL A 203 -0.43 5.29 28.77
N ASP A 204 -0.14 6.21 29.70
CA ASP A 204 0.44 7.50 29.37
C ASP A 204 1.75 7.29 28.60
N SER A 205 1.80 7.85 27.40
CA SER A 205 2.93 7.73 26.47
C SER A 205 3.52 9.11 26.21
N PRO A 206 4.86 9.24 26.13
CA PRO A 206 5.51 10.50 25.74
C PRO A 206 5.12 10.96 24.33
N HIS A 207 4.46 10.10 23.54
CA HIS A 207 4.04 10.38 22.17
C HIS A 207 2.53 10.57 22.01
N LYS A 208 1.77 10.76 23.11
CA LYS A 208 0.31 10.93 23.06
C LYS A 208 -0.14 12.10 22.19
N ASP A 209 0.63 13.17 22.12
CA ASP A 209 0.29 14.36 21.33
C ASP A 209 0.33 14.10 19.81
N ASN A 210 0.97 13.00 19.37
CA ASN A 210 0.99 12.61 17.96
C ASN A 210 -0.34 11.99 17.51
N VAL A 211 -1.22 11.59 18.43
CA VAL A 211 -2.40 10.78 18.11
C VAL A 211 -3.64 11.28 18.85
N LYS A 212 -4.73 11.47 18.10
CA LYS A 212 -6.06 11.69 18.67
C LYS A 212 -6.83 10.37 18.67
N ARG A 213 -7.08 9.84 19.86
CA ARG A 213 -7.92 8.65 20.05
C ARG A 213 -9.40 9.04 20.13
N THR A 214 -10.22 8.47 19.27
CA THR A 214 -11.68 8.69 19.24
C THR A 214 -12.39 7.36 19.43
N PHE A 215 -13.20 7.27 20.49
CA PHE A 215 -14.03 6.09 20.77
C PHE A 215 -15.43 6.30 20.18
N ILE A 216 -15.92 5.34 19.40
CA ILE A 216 -17.21 5.45 18.71
C ILE A 216 -18.04 4.21 18.99
N ARG A 217 -19.18 4.40 19.64
CA ARG A 217 -20.17 3.34 19.83
C ARG A 217 -20.98 3.19 18.55
N SER A 218 -21.07 1.96 18.05
CA SER A 218 -21.73 1.63 16.78
C SER A 218 -22.70 0.48 17.00
N PRO A 219 -23.95 0.58 16.51
CA PRO A 219 -24.86 -0.56 16.48
C PRO A 219 -24.33 -1.76 15.67
N LEU A 220 -23.59 -1.53 14.58
CA LEU A 220 -23.05 -2.59 13.72
C LEU A 220 -21.83 -3.29 14.32
N TYR A 221 -20.95 -2.53 14.97
CA TYR A 221 -19.63 -3.01 15.41
C TYR A 221 -19.49 -3.10 16.93
N GLY A 222 -20.49 -2.67 17.69
CA GLY A 222 -20.41 -2.45 19.14
C GLY A 222 -19.57 -1.20 19.46
N CYS A 223 -18.27 -1.27 19.18
CA CYS A 223 -17.34 -0.16 19.33
C CYS A 223 -16.23 -0.20 18.27
N ILE A 224 -15.89 0.96 17.73
CA ILE A 224 -14.66 1.19 16.98
C ILE A 224 -13.83 2.27 17.68
N ILE A 225 -12.51 2.12 17.66
CA ILE A 225 -11.58 3.13 18.14
C ILE A 225 -10.73 3.61 16.96
N LEU A 226 -10.72 4.92 16.73
CA LEU A 226 -9.95 5.55 15.68
C LEU A 226 -8.75 6.27 16.29
N TYR A 227 -7.56 6.01 15.76
CA TYR A 227 -6.31 6.66 16.14
C TYR A 227 -5.87 7.55 14.99
N ASP A 228 -6.16 8.84 15.11
CA ASP A 228 -5.94 9.83 14.06
C ASP A 228 -4.61 10.54 14.28
N HIS A 229 -3.73 10.50 13.27
CA HIS A 229 -2.46 11.21 13.23
C HIS A 229 -2.46 12.24 12.11
N ILE A 230 -2.21 13.52 12.43
CA ILE A 230 -2.09 14.58 11.42
C ILE A 230 -0.70 14.50 10.80
N VAL A 231 -0.65 14.12 9.53
CA VAL A 231 0.60 13.97 8.78
C VAL A 231 1.13 15.35 8.44
N ARG A 232 2.32 15.68 8.96
CA ARG A 232 3.03 16.89 8.57
C ARG A 232 3.82 16.60 7.30
N LYS A 233 3.71 17.46 6.29
CA LYS A 233 4.62 17.36 5.13
C LYS A 233 6.05 17.52 5.65
N PRO A 234 7.01 16.72 5.16
CA PRO A 234 8.43 17.01 5.42
C PRO A 234 8.70 18.41 4.87
N SER A 235 9.14 19.29 5.76
CA SER A 235 9.71 20.61 5.42
C SER A 235 11.02 20.43 4.67
#